data_AF-A0A897NH33-F1
#
_entry.id   AF-A0A897NH33-F1
#
_cell.length_a   1.000
_cell.length_b   1.000
_cell.length_c   1.000
_cell.angle_alpha   90.00
_cell.angle_beta   90.00
_cell.angle_gamma   90.00
#
_symmetry.space_group_name_H-M   'P 1'
#
loop_
_entity.id
_entity.type
_entity.pdbx_description
1 polymer ?
#
loop_
_entity_poly.entity_id
_entity_poly.type
_entity_poly.pdbx_seq_one_letter_code
_entity_poly.pdbx_strand_id
1 'polypeptide(L)'
;MGSDSIYDRHHEVFLLWACRETGVFDALFAGYGRPDAVAEHAGITDRASGIVLDALADSGYVRETKDGYEPTDELRGFDPGTPPVERGILPHRVDSLENYIRLPETMRTGESPEPTEEGFKNYMGAMASIPDGTLRAIVTAAEHAHPRPERVLDIGGGPGRFSAEFARRGAAVTLLDQPEVLDLLADHHADLDVDVVEGDARQSLPAGFDLVFSARMTVSLSLPGIREYVGNVFEALEPGGTFAAAEWVRGRADVAGRFGVHMLSMSDVGNTYTEDAYRSALESAGFTDPEIREVPDTRFQLVVGRKPG
;
A
#
# COMPACT_ATOMS: atom_id res chain seq x y z
N MET A 1 10.40 6.08 31.45
CA MET A 1 10.61 7.16 30.47
C MET A 1 10.96 6.48 29.17
N GLY A 2 9.96 6.16 28.34
CA GLY A 2 10.24 5.67 26.98
C GLY A 2 10.94 6.81 26.26
N SER A 3 12.18 6.62 25.87
CA SER A 3 12.89 7.64 25.14
C SER A 3 12.24 7.69 23.76
N ASP A 4 11.73 8.85 23.36
CA ASP A 4 11.16 9.01 22.02
C ASP A 4 12.30 9.25 21.01
N SER A 5 13.41 8.53 21.21
CA SER A 5 14.64 8.69 20.44
C SER A 5 14.47 8.03 19.08
N ILE A 6 15.23 8.53 18.10
CA ILE A 6 15.29 7.93 16.77
C ILE A 6 15.67 6.44 16.82
N TYR A 7 16.46 6.04 17.83
CA TYR A 7 16.84 4.65 18.02
C TYR A 7 15.64 3.77 18.32
N ASP A 8 14.80 4.16 19.28
CA ASP A 8 13.66 3.35 19.71
C ASP A 8 12.57 3.25 18.61
N ARG A 9 12.51 4.22 17.69
CA ARG A 9 11.54 4.24 16.58
C ARG A 9 11.93 3.40 15.36
N HIS A 10 13.22 3.08 15.18
CA HIS A 10 13.73 2.41 13.98
C HIS A 10 14.50 1.12 14.27
N HIS A 11 14.84 0.85 15.53
CA HIS A 11 15.55 -0.36 15.96
C HIS A 11 14.90 -1.63 15.40
N GLU A 12 13.58 -1.72 15.44
CA GLU A 12 12.82 -2.85 14.89
C GLU A 12 13.12 -3.09 13.42
N VAL A 13 13.03 -2.06 12.57
CA VAL A 13 13.28 -2.20 11.13
C VAL A 13 14.75 -2.56 10.87
N PHE A 14 15.69 -2.01 11.63
CA PHE A 14 17.11 -2.36 11.50
C PHE A 14 17.39 -3.82 11.90
N LEU A 15 16.72 -4.33 12.95
CA LEU A 15 16.82 -5.72 13.37
C LEU A 15 16.26 -6.65 12.29
N LEU A 16 15.05 -6.39 11.80
CA LEU A 16 14.42 -7.21 10.76
C LEU A 16 15.23 -7.20 9.46
N TRP A 17 15.76 -6.05 9.07
CA TRP A 17 16.68 -5.93 7.95
C TRP A 17 17.93 -6.81 8.14
N ALA A 18 18.62 -6.68 9.27
CA ALA A 18 19.81 -7.47 9.54
C ALA A 18 19.52 -8.98 9.54
N CYS A 19 18.38 -9.41 10.09
CA CYS A 19 17.97 -10.81 10.09
C CYS A 19 17.73 -11.35 8.68
N ARG A 20 17.09 -10.54 7.80
CA ARG A 20 16.90 -10.88 6.40
C ARG A 20 18.25 -11.00 5.68
N GLU A 21 19.10 -9.99 5.77
CA GLU A 21 20.38 -9.93 5.04
C GLU A 21 21.38 -11.01 5.45
N THR A 22 21.24 -11.54 6.67
CA THR A 22 22.13 -12.59 7.19
C THR A 22 21.55 -13.99 7.07
N GLY A 23 20.31 -14.18 6.58
CA GLY A 23 19.70 -15.50 6.47
C GLY A 23 19.18 -16.07 7.81
N VAL A 24 19.00 -15.24 8.84
CA VAL A 24 18.39 -15.65 10.11
C VAL A 24 16.94 -16.09 9.88
N PHE A 25 16.19 -15.38 9.03
CA PHE A 25 14.83 -15.77 8.69
C PHE A 25 14.78 -17.08 7.91
N ASP A 26 15.68 -17.28 6.94
CA ASP A 26 15.80 -18.55 6.22
C ASP A 26 16.08 -19.72 7.18
N ALA A 27 16.98 -19.52 8.14
CA ALA A 27 17.27 -20.52 9.17
C ALA A 27 16.01 -20.86 10.00
N LEU A 28 15.29 -19.84 10.47
CA LEU A 28 14.10 -20.02 11.28
C LEU A 28 12.96 -20.72 10.51
N PHE A 29 12.70 -20.33 9.25
CA PHE A 29 11.68 -20.98 8.42
C PHE A 29 12.08 -22.39 7.96
N ALA A 30 13.37 -22.69 7.89
CA ALA A 30 13.87 -24.05 7.71
C ALA A 30 13.80 -24.92 8.99
N GLY A 31 13.30 -24.36 10.10
CA GLY A 31 13.12 -25.07 11.38
C GLY A 31 14.35 -25.08 12.29
N TYR A 32 15.39 -24.33 11.97
CA TYR A 32 16.53 -24.12 12.87
C TYR A 32 16.15 -23.07 13.90
N GLY A 33 15.67 -23.51 15.06
CA GLY A 33 15.27 -22.62 16.16
C GLY A 33 16.34 -22.41 17.24
N ARG A 34 17.34 -23.28 17.33
CA ARG A 34 18.36 -23.18 18.37
C ARG A 34 19.44 -22.14 18.01
N PRO A 35 19.96 -21.35 18.96
CA PRO A 35 20.97 -20.33 18.65
C PRO A 35 22.23 -20.85 17.95
N ASP A 36 22.71 -22.04 18.32
CA ASP A 36 23.85 -22.69 17.66
C ASP A 36 23.54 -23.06 16.21
N ALA A 37 22.37 -23.64 15.97
CA ALA A 37 21.91 -24.03 14.63
C ALA A 37 21.62 -22.83 13.72
N VAL A 38 21.01 -21.77 14.26
CA VAL A 38 20.78 -20.51 13.53
C VAL A 38 22.12 -19.87 13.17
N ALA A 39 23.08 -19.81 14.10
CA ALA A 39 24.41 -19.27 13.84
C ALA A 39 25.11 -20.00 12.70
N GLU A 40 25.10 -21.35 12.72
CA GLU A 40 25.68 -22.18 11.66
C GLU A 40 24.99 -21.95 10.30
N HIS A 41 23.66 -21.97 10.26
CA HIS A 41 22.90 -21.85 9.02
C HIS A 41 23.01 -20.45 8.39
N ALA A 42 22.88 -19.40 9.21
CA ALA A 42 22.96 -18.00 8.77
C ALA A 42 24.41 -17.51 8.60
N GLY A 43 25.42 -18.30 8.98
CA GLY A 43 26.83 -17.89 8.90
C GLY A 43 27.18 -16.71 9.81
N ILE A 44 26.50 -16.58 10.95
CA ILE A 44 26.73 -15.53 11.95
C ILE A 44 27.38 -16.09 13.21
N THR A 45 27.92 -15.23 14.08
CA THR A 45 28.51 -15.68 15.35
C THR A 45 27.43 -16.15 16.34
N ASP A 46 27.75 -17.13 17.19
CA ASP A 46 26.86 -17.59 18.28
C ASP A 46 26.33 -16.43 19.14
N ARG A 47 27.20 -15.46 19.45
CA ARG A 47 26.83 -14.25 20.19
C ARG A 47 25.75 -13.45 19.47
N ALA A 48 25.88 -13.28 18.15
CA ALA A 48 24.89 -12.55 17.35
C ALA A 48 23.57 -13.31 17.31
N SER A 49 23.60 -14.62 17.08
CA SER A 49 22.39 -15.43 17.05
C SER A 49 21.63 -15.37 18.37
N GLY A 50 22.28 -15.52 19.52
CA GLY A 50 21.62 -15.43 20.82
C GLY A 50 20.94 -14.07 21.04
N ILE A 51 21.68 -12.98 20.83
CA ILE A 51 21.16 -11.60 21.03
C ILE A 51 19.98 -11.30 20.08
N VAL A 52 20.09 -11.72 18.82
CA VAL A 52 19.05 -11.46 17.81
C VAL A 52 17.79 -12.26 18.11
N LEU A 53 17.90 -13.54 18.45
CA LEU A 53 16.75 -14.37 18.79
C LEU A 53 16.03 -13.88 20.04
N ASP A 54 16.78 -13.46 21.07
CA ASP A 54 16.21 -12.81 22.26
C ASP A 54 15.45 -11.53 21.89
N ALA A 55 16.04 -10.66 21.07
CA ALA A 55 15.41 -9.41 20.66
C ALA A 55 14.16 -9.63 19.77
N LEU A 56 14.18 -10.63 18.90
CA LEU A 56 13.02 -11.05 18.11
C LEU A 56 11.92 -11.59 19.03
N ALA A 57 12.26 -12.35 20.07
CA ALA A 57 11.30 -12.89 21.04
C ALA A 57 10.65 -11.77 21.86
N ASP A 58 11.45 -10.83 22.36
CA ASP A 58 10.98 -9.65 23.09
C ASP A 58 10.03 -8.78 22.24
N SER A 59 10.25 -8.76 20.92
CA SER A 59 9.42 -8.03 19.96
C SER A 59 8.22 -8.84 19.45
N GLY A 60 8.08 -10.10 19.87
CA GLY A 60 6.96 -10.97 19.51
C GLY A 60 7.04 -11.60 18.11
N TYR A 61 8.21 -11.55 17.47
CA TYR A 61 8.45 -12.11 16.12
C TYR A 61 8.75 -13.61 16.13
N VAL A 62 9.31 -14.09 17.24
CA VAL A 62 9.50 -15.50 17.51
C VAL A 62 8.97 -15.80 18.91
N ARG A 63 8.63 -17.06 19.17
CA ARG A 63 8.31 -17.54 20.51
C ARG A 63 9.37 -18.49 21.00
N GLU A 64 9.75 -18.35 22.26
CA GLU A 64 10.64 -19.30 22.92
C GLU A 64 9.91 -20.63 23.18
N THR A 65 10.62 -21.73 22.94
CA THR A 65 10.17 -23.10 23.14
C THR A 65 11.24 -23.89 23.89
N LYS A 66 10.95 -25.15 24.23
CA LYS A 66 11.95 -26.03 24.84
C LYS A 66 13.12 -26.33 23.92
N ASP A 67 12.90 -26.23 22.61
CA ASP A 67 13.82 -26.65 21.57
C ASP A 67 14.48 -25.46 20.85
N GLY A 68 14.29 -24.23 21.33
CA GLY A 68 14.80 -22.99 20.71
C GLY A 68 13.67 -22.00 20.44
N TYR A 69 13.76 -21.26 19.34
CA TYR A 69 12.80 -20.24 18.93
C TYR A 69 12.04 -20.68 17.68
N GLU A 70 10.75 -20.33 17.61
CA GLU A 70 9.91 -20.61 16.44
C GLU A 70 9.25 -19.32 15.94
N PRO A 71 9.21 -19.05 14.62
CA PRO A 71 8.51 -17.89 14.07
C PRO A 71 7.05 -17.81 14.52
N THR A 72 6.59 -16.58 14.74
CA THR A 72 5.17 -16.29 14.91
C THR A 72 4.56 -15.81 13.58
N ASP A 73 3.24 -15.57 13.57
CA ASP A 73 2.54 -15.07 12.39
C ASP A 73 3.00 -13.67 11.99
N GLU A 74 3.55 -12.90 12.93
CA GLU A 74 4.13 -11.58 12.70
C GLU A 74 5.34 -11.63 11.75
N LEU A 75 6.11 -12.73 11.70
CA LEU A 75 7.21 -12.91 10.75
C LEU A 75 6.77 -13.53 9.42
N ARG A 76 5.54 -14.04 9.30
CA ARG A 76 5.11 -14.85 8.15
C ARG A 76 5.35 -14.15 6.81
N GLY A 77 5.28 -12.81 6.76
CA GLY A 77 5.58 -12.06 5.55
C GLY A 77 7.01 -12.19 5.00
N PHE A 78 7.96 -12.64 5.82
CA PHE A 78 9.33 -12.92 5.40
C PHE A 78 9.53 -14.36 4.90
N ASP A 79 8.54 -15.24 5.04
CA ASP A 79 8.58 -16.59 4.44
C ASP A 79 8.31 -16.46 2.93
N PRO A 80 9.22 -16.92 2.05
CA PRO A 80 9.01 -16.91 0.60
C PRO A 80 7.74 -17.63 0.15
N GLY A 81 7.28 -18.63 0.91
CA GLY A 81 6.06 -19.39 0.64
C GLY A 81 4.76 -18.63 0.93
N THR A 82 4.83 -17.48 1.60
CA THR A 82 3.65 -16.69 1.96
C THR A 82 3.04 -15.99 0.74
N PRO A 83 1.73 -16.21 0.47
CA PRO A 83 1.04 -15.54 -0.63
C PRO A 83 1.18 -14.01 -0.53
N PRO A 84 1.33 -13.27 -1.67
CA PRO A 84 1.61 -11.83 -1.65
C PRO A 84 0.67 -11.02 -0.74
N VAL A 85 -0.65 -11.28 -0.80
CA VAL A 85 -1.66 -10.55 -0.02
C VAL A 85 -1.62 -10.84 1.49
N GLU A 86 -0.92 -11.89 1.91
CA GLU A 86 -0.76 -12.29 3.32
C GLU A 86 0.55 -11.79 3.93
N ARG A 87 1.44 -11.19 3.13
CA ARG A 87 2.79 -10.78 3.60
C ARG A 87 2.78 -9.60 4.57
N GLY A 88 1.68 -8.86 4.63
CA GLY A 88 1.59 -7.67 5.45
C GLY A 88 2.61 -6.60 5.08
N ILE A 89 2.86 -5.66 6.00
CA ILE A 89 3.64 -4.44 5.69
C ILE A 89 5.14 -4.56 5.98
N LEU A 90 5.56 -5.50 6.82
CA LEU A 90 6.93 -5.52 7.34
C LEU A 90 8.00 -5.77 6.26
N PRO A 91 7.83 -6.73 5.33
CA PRO A 91 8.80 -6.94 4.25
C PRO A 91 9.02 -5.67 3.42
N HIS A 92 7.95 -4.97 3.05
CA HIS A 92 8.04 -3.71 2.30
C HIS A 92 8.71 -2.58 3.10
N ARG A 93 8.54 -2.54 4.44
CA ARG A 93 9.27 -1.57 5.29
C ARG A 93 10.77 -1.84 5.29
N VAL A 94 11.16 -3.11 5.26
CA VAL A 94 12.57 -3.50 5.14
C VAL A 94 13.11 -3.14 3.75
N ASP A 95 12.37 -3.40 2.67
CA ASP A 95 12.74 -2.93 1.32
C ASP A 95 12.89 -1.41 1.27
N SER A 96 11.99 -0.68 1.93
CA SER A 96 12.02 0.77 2.00
C SER A 96 13.27 1.31 2.71
N LEU A 97 13.84 0.56 3.67
CA LEU A 97 15.09 0.97 4.32
C LEU A 97 16.23 1.07 3.31
N GLU A 98 16.35 0.12 2.39
CA GLU A 98 17.38 0.12 1.36
C GLU A 98 17.20 1.29 0.40
N ASN A 99 15.96 1.59 0.02
CA ASN A 99 15.63 2.78 -0.76
C ASN A 99 16.01 4.08 -0.01
N TYR A 100 15.79 4.15 1.31
CA TYR A 100 16.21 5.31 2.10
C TYR A 100 17.73 5.44 2.24
N ILE A 101 18.48 4.35 2.29
CA ILE A 101 19.95 4.38 2.25
C ILE A 101 20.43 4.99 0.92
N ARG A 102 19.74 4.69 -0.19
CA ARG A 102 20.03 5.21 -1.54
C ARG A 102 19.47 6.60 -1.81
N LEU A 103 18.60 7.13 -0.95
CA LEU A 103 17.93 8.41 -1.15
C LEU A 103 18.87 9.59 -1.48
N PRO A 104 20.07 9.74 -0.90
CA PRO A 104 21.00 10.80 -1.31
C PRO A 104 21.42 10.72 -2.78
N GLU A 105 21.47 9.53 -3.38
CA GLU A 105 21.72 9.34 -4.81
C GLU A 105 20.48 9.72 -5.63
N THR A 106 19.30 9.20 -5.27
CA THR A 106 18.03 9.56 -5.92
C THR A 106 17.77 11.07 -5.89
N MET A 107 18.12 11.76 -4.80
CA MET A 107 18.02 13.23 -4.72
C MET A 107 18.96 13.97 -5.69
N ARG A 108 20.07 13.35 -6.11
CA ARG A 108 21.03 13.93 -7.05
C ARG A 108 20.68 13.62 -8.51
N THR A 109 20.16 12.43 -8.77
CA THR A 109 19.90 11.93 -10.14
C THR A 109 18.46 12.10 -10.57
N GLY A 110 17.51 12.06 -9.63
CA GLY A 110 16.08 11.95 -9.91
C GLY A 110 15.63 10.53 -10.27
N GLU A 111 16.52 9.54 -10.17
CA GLU A 111 16.25 8.15 -10.55
C GLU A 111 16.02 7.30 -9.30
N SER A 112 14.89 6.62 -9.24
CA SER A 112 14.56 5.68 -8.17
C SER A 112 15.09 4.27 -8.48
N PRO A 113 15.32 3.42 -7.46
CA PRO A 113 15.65 2.02 -7.68
C PRO A 113 14.57 1.28 -8.46
N GLU A 114 14.96 0.50 -9.46
CA GLU A 114 14.06 -0.45 -10.11
C GLU A 114 13.58 -1.50 -9.09
N PRO A 115 12.25 -1.74 -8.99
CA PRO A 115 11.71 -2.72 -8.07
C PRO A 115 12.09 -4.15 -8.51
N THR A 116 12.45 -5.00 -7.55
CA THR A 116 12.63 -6.43 -7.78
C THR A 116 11.27 -7.15 -7.80
N GLU A 117 11.20 -8.35 -8.37
CA GLU A 117 9.99 -9.17 -8.34
C GLU A 117 9.52 -9.42 -6.88
N GLU A 118 10.45 -9.70 -5.98
CA GLU A 118 10.15 -9.92 -4.57
C GLU A 118 9.69 -8.63 -3.87
N GLY A 119 10.33 -7.49 -4.19
CA GLY A 119 9.92 -6.19 -3.69
C GLY A 119 8.51 -5.81 -4.16
N PHE A 120 8.13 -6.20 -5.38
CA PHE A 120 6.78 -6.01 -5.89
C PHE A 120 5.74 -6.85 -5.13
N LYS A 121 6.04 -8.13 -4.82
CA LYS A 121 5.20 -8.97 -3.95
C LYS A 121 5.03 -8.37 -2.56
N ASN A 122 6.13 -7.88 -1.97
CA ASN A 122 6.12 -7.23 -0.67
C ASN A 122 5.28 -5.95 -0.68
N TYR A 123 5.39 -5.15 -1.75
CA TYR A 123 4.56 -3.97 -1.94
C TYR A 123 3.07 -4.33 -2.00
N MET A 124 2.67 -5.38 -2.74
CA MET A 124 1.27 -5.86 -2.76
C MET A 124 0.79 -6.31 -1.38
N GLY A 125 1.63 -6.99 -0.59
CA GLY A 125 1.32 -7.32 0.80
C GLY A 125 1.07 -6.09 1.67
N ALA A 126 1.87 -5.03 1.49
CA ALA A 126 1.67 -3.76 2.19
C ALA A 126 0.39 -3.04 1.75
N MET A 127 -0.01 -3.17 0.47
CA MET A 127 -1.29 -2.62 0.00
C MET A 127 -2.48 -3.39 0.59
N ALA A 128 -2.34 -4.70 0.78
CA ALA A 128 -3.37 -5.55 1.37
C ALA A 128 -3.58 -5.29 2.88
N SER A 129 -2.54 -4.79 3.57
CA SER A 129 -2.51 -4.63 5.03
C SER A 129 -3.28 -3.41 5.57
N ILE A 130 -4.15 -2.79 4.78
CA ILE A 130 -4.97 -1.68 5.29
C ILE A 130 -5.89 -2.19 6.42
N PRO A 131 -5.93 -1.50 7.58
CA PRO A 131 -6.81 -1.88 8.67
C PRO A 131 -8.28 -1.84 8.24
N ASP A 132 -9.00 -2.91 8.56
CA ASP A 132 -10.44 -3.10 8.31
C ASP A 132 -11.31 -1.89 8.68
N GLY A 133 -11.04 -1.27 9.84
CA GLY A 133 -11.76 -0.08 10.29
C GLY A 133 -11.53 1.13 9.38
N THR A 134 -10.28 1.35 8.96
CA THR A 134 -9.91 2.42 8.02
C THR A 134 -10.54 2.20 6.66
N LEU A 135 -10.45 0.97 6.14
CA LEU A 135 -11.06 0.60 4.87
C LEU A 135 -12.57 0.85 4.88
N ARG A 136 -13.28 0.36 5.90
CA ARG A 136 -14.73 0.57 6.01
C ARG A 136 -15.10 2.04 6.17
N ALA A 137 -14.30 2.83 6.88
CA ALA A 137 -14.52 4.28 7.02
C ALA A 137 -14.40 5.01 5.67
N ILE A 138 -13.40 4.65 4.86
CA ILE A 138 -13.21 5.21 3.51
C ILE A 138 -14.38 4.85 2.59
N VAL A 139 -14.78 3.57 2.53
CA VAL A 139 -15.93 3.13 1.72
C VAL A 139 -17.21 3.83 2.16
N THR A 140 -17.45 3.94 3.47
CA THR A 140 -18.57 4.70 4.02
C THR A 140 -18.52 6.16 3.60
N ALA A 141 -17.36 6.82 3.63
CA ALA A 141 -17.24 8.21 3.18
C ALA A 141 -17.55 8.36 1.68
N ALA A 142 -17.15 7.39 0.85
CA ALA A 142 -17.50 7.34 -0.57
C ALA A 142 -19.02 7.18 -0.77
N GLU A 143 -19.70 6.30 -0.02
CA GLU A 143 -21.16 6.16 -0.06
C GLU A 143 -21.90 7.40 0.47
N HIS A 144 -21.30 8.20 1.35
CA HIS A 144 -21.87 9.49 1.73
C HIS A 144 -21.72 10.54 0.61
N ALA A 145 -20.68 10.43 -0.23
CA ALA A 145 -20.52 11.27 -1.41
C ALA A 145 -21.47 10.86 -2.54
N HIS A 146 -21.68 9.56 -2.72
CA HIS A 146 -22.60 8.97 -3.70
C HIS A 146 -23.45 7.86 -3.04
N PRO A 147 -24.67 8.16 -2.58
CA PRO A 147 -25.48 7.20 -1.84
C PRO A 147 -25.93 6.00 -2.69
N ARG A 148 -25.59 4.79 -2.23
CA ARG A 148 -25.96 3.51 -2.86
C ARG A 148 -25.45 3.38 -4.31
N PRO A 149 -24.13 3.38 -4.52
CA PRO A 149 -23.58 3.15 -5.85
C PRO A 149 -24.00 1.77 -6.35
N GLU A 150 -24.48 1.69 -7.59
CA GLU A 150 -24.86 0.44 -8.25
C GLU A 150 -23.71 -0.12 -9.09
N ARG A 151 -22.89 0.75 -9.70
CA ARG A 151 -21.82 0.37 -10.65
C ARG A 151 -20.53 1.11 -10.30
N VAL A 152 -19.62 0.41 -9.61
CA VAL A 152 -18.37 0.97 -9.11
C VAL A 152 -17.19 0.55 -9.98
N LEU A 153 -16.37 1.51 -10.40
CA LEU A 153 -15.03 1.25 -10.93
C LEU A 153 -14.00 1.55 -9.84
N ASP A 154 -13.25 0.54 -9.40
CA ASP A 154 -12.12 0.67 -8.46
C ASP A 154 -10.81 0.69 -9.23
N ILE A 155 -10.15 1.85 -9.30
CA ILE A 155 -8.94 2.07 -10.09
C ILE A 155 -7.69 1.90 -9.23
N GLY A 156 -6.74 1.09 -9.72
CA GLY A 156 -5.57 0.71 -8.95
C GLY A 156 -5.96 -0.16 -7.75
N GLY A 157 -6.95 -1.03 -7.95
CA GLY A 157 -7.58 -1.79 -6.86
C GLY A 157 -6.63 -2.79 -6.19
N GLY A 158 -5.52 -3.15 -6.83
CA GLY A 158 -4.45 -3.98 -6.29
C GLY A 158 -5.00 -5.28 -5.69
N PRO A 159 -4.80 -5.53 -4.39
CA PRO A 159 -5.40 -6.67 -3.69
C PRO A 159 -6.93 -6.72 -3.64
N GLY A 160 -7.66 -5.76 -4.21
CA GLY A 160 -9.12 -5.78 -4.32
C GLY A 160 -9.88 -5.60 -3.00
N ARG A 161 -9.20 -5.13 -1.95
CA ARG A 161 -9.81 -4.97 -0.61
C ARG A 161 -10.97 -3.95 -0.62
N PHE A 162 -10.83 -2.84 -1.34
CA PHE A 162 -11.91 -1.86 -1.50
C PHE A 162 -13.02 -2.40 -2.41
N SER A 163 -12.64 -2.98 -3.55
CA SER A 163 -13.56 -3.66 -4.47
C SER A 163 -14.47 -4.68 -3.75
N ALA A 164 -13.89 -5.57 -2.95
CA ALA A 164 -14.63 -6.58 -2.19
C ALA A 164 -15.59 -5.96 -1.16
N GLU A 165 -15.22 -4.85 -0.51
CA GLU A 165 -16.10 -4.18 0.44
C GLU A 165 -17.27 -3.45 -0.25
N PHE A 166 -17.05 -2.84 -1.43
CA PHE A 166 -18.15 -2.29 -2.23
C PHE A 166 -19.10 -3.41 -2.71
N ALA A 167 -18.55 -4.52 -3.22
CA ALA A 167 -19.34 -5.67 -3.64
C ALA A 167 -20.18 -6.26 -2.48
N ARG A 168 -19.56 -6.40 -1.29
CA ARG A 168 -20.26 -6.82 -0.06
C ARG A 168 -21.41 -5.89 0.34
N ARG A 169 -21.37 -4.61 -0.07
CA ARG A 169 -22.44 -3.62 0.15
C ARG A 169 -23.48 -3.59 -0.97
N GLY A 170 -23.32 -4.42 -2.00
CA GLY A 170 -24.31 -4.65 -3.05
C GLY A 170 -24.05 -3.92 -4.37
N ALA A 171 -22.89 -3.29 -4.54
CA ALA A 171 -22.49 -2.70 -5.82
C ALA A 171 -21.99 -3.79 -6.79
N ALA A 172 -22.25 -3.62 -8.09
CA ALA A 172 -21.50 -4.32 -9.13
C ALA A 172 -20.15 -3.62 -9.30
N VAL A 173 -19.04 -4.33 -9.08
CA VAL A 173 -17.71 -3.73 -9.04
C VAL A 173 -16.86 -4.22 -10.20
N THR A 174 -16.21 -3.29 -10.87
CA THR A 174 -15.10 -3.54 -11.77
C THR A 174 -13.81 -3.05 -11.13
N LEU A 175 -12.87 -3.96 -10.88
CA LEU A 175 -11.50 -3.65 -10.47
C LEU A 175 -10.65 -3.45 -11.72
N LEU A 176 -9.96 -2.31 -11.81
CA LEU A 176 -9.00 -2.04 -12.87
C LEU A 176 -7.59 -1.86 -12.31
N ASP A 177 -6.61 -2.57 -12.89
CA ASP A 177 -5.19 -2.40 -12.56
C ASP A 177 -4.28 -2.75 -13.75
N GLN A 178 -2.98 -2.51 -13.56
CA GLN A 178 -1.94 -2.82 -14.54
C GLN A 178 -1.78 -4.35 -14.71
N PRO A 179 -1.35 -4.82 -15.89
CA PRO A 179 -1.22 -6.25 -16.18
C PRO A 179 -0.39 -7.00 -15.14
N GLU A 180 0.73 -6.42 -14.72
CA GLU A 180 1.66 -7.07 -13.78
C GLU A 180 1.04 -7.27 -12.39
N VAL A 181 0.14 -6.39 -11.96
CA VAL A 181 -0.60 -6.52 -10.70
C VAL A 181 -1.63 -7.63 -10.81
N LEU A 182 -2.40 -7.65 -11.91
CA LEU A 182 -3.46 -8.63 -12.14
C LEU A 182 -2.87 -10.04 -12.32
N ASP A 183 -1.76 -10.17 -13.04
CA ASP A 183 -1.06 -11.45 -13.23
C ASP A 183 -0.53 -11.99 -11.90
N LEU A 184 0.05 -11.13 -11.05
CA LEU A 184 0.56 -11.53 -9.74
C LEU A 184 -0.55 -12.00 -8.79
N LEU A 185 -1.75 -11.42 -8.91
CA LEU A 185 -2.87 -11.62 -8.00
C LEU A 185 -4.03 -12.42 -8.63
N ALA A 186 -3.82 -13.06 -9.78
CA ALA A 186 -4.87 -13.71 -10.56
C ALA A 186 -5.69 -14.73 -9.73
N ASP A 187 -5.00 -15.62 -9.00
CA ASP A 187 -5.65 -16.61 -8.14
C ASP A 187 -6.44 -15.94 -7.00
N HIS A 188 -5.91 -14.85 -6.44
CA HIS A 188 -6.59 -14.10 -5.38
C HIS A 188 -7.85 -13.39 -5.90
N HIS A 189 -7.77 -12.80 -7.10
CA HIS A 189 -8.89 -12.13 -7.73
C HIS A 189 -9.99 -13.10 -8.17
N ALA A 190 -9.65 -14.34 -8.54
CA ALA A 190 -10.63 -15.37 -8.89
C ALA A 190 -11.57 -15.73 -7.73
N ASP A 191 -11.15 -15.48 -6.48
CA ASP A 191 -11.96 -15.69 -5.28
C ASP A 191 -12.81 -14.44 -4.91
N LEU A 192 -12.64 -13.32 -5.61
CA LEU A 192 -13.43 -12.10 -5.40
C LEU A 192 -14.68 -12.08 -6.28
N ASP A 193 -15.79 -11.60 -5.73
CA ASP A 193 -17.04 -11.39 -6.46
C ASP A 193 -17.03 -10.02 -7.18
N VAL A 194 -16.08 -9.84 -8.10
CA VAL A 194 -15.85 -8.58 -8.85
C VAL A 194 -15.41 -8.88 -10.29
N ASP A 195 -15.72 -7.99 -11.22
CA ASP A 195 -15.14 -8.03 -12.57
C ASP A 195 -13.72 -7.46 -12.54
N VAL A 196 -12.77 -8.09 -13.23
CA VAL A 196 -11.38 -7.62 -13.30
C VAL A 196 -11.04 -7.21 -14.74
N VAL A 197 -10.47 -6.01 -14.89
CA VAL A 197 -10.12 -5.43 -16.18
C VAL A 197 -8.69 -4.90 -16.15
N GLU A 198 -7.88 -5.32 -17.12
CA GLU A 198 -6.56 -4.76 -17.36
C GLU A 198 -6.64 -3.34 -17.95
N GLY A 199 -5.84 -2.40 -17.44
CA GLY A 199 -5.68 -1.11 -18.09
C GLY A 199 -4.75 -0.11 -17.39
N ASP A 200 -4.28 0.88 -18.17
CA ASP A 200 -3.63 2.08 -17.64
C ASP A 200 -4.65 3.21 -17.50
N ALA A 201 -4.91 3.63 -16.26
CA ALA A 201 -5.86 4.69 -15.94
C ALA A 201 -5.52 6.07 -16.55
N ARG A 202 -4.28 6.29 -17.02
CA ARG A 202 -3.89 7.49 -17.77
C ARG A 202 -4.20 7.40 -19.26
N GLN A 203 -4.43 6.20 -19.80
CA GLN A 203 -4.73 6.01 -21.21
C GLN A 203 -6.25 6.01 -21.46
N SER A 204 -6.97 5.12 -20.79
CA SER A 204 -8.42 5.01 -20.93
C SER A 204 -9.02 4.19 -19.79
N LEU A 205 -10.31 4.39 -19.54
CA LEU A 205 -11.07 3.63 -18.56
C LEU A 205 -12.36 3.11 -19.21
N PRO A 206 -12.89 1.95 -18.77
CA PRO A 206 -14.24 1.55 -19.15
C PRO A 206 -15.25 2.59 -18.67
N ALA A 207 -16.38 2.72 -19.37
CA ALA A 207 -17.41 3.70 -19.06
C ALA A 207 -18.70 3.05 -18.54
N GLY A 208 -19.58 3.87 -17.96
CA GLY A 208 -20.90 3.44 -17.47
C GLY A 208 -20.94 3.24 -15.95
N PHE A 209 -20.11 3.96 -15.20
CA PHE A 209 -20.06 3.86 -13.74
C PHE A 209 -20.77 5.04 -13.09
N ASP A 210 -21.51 4.81 -12.01
CA ASP A 210 -22.11 5.87 -11.20
C ASP A 210 -21.17 6.34 -10.08
N LEU A 211 -20.22 5.48 -9.68
CA LEU A 211 -19.09 5.79 -8.82
C LEU A 211 -17.78 5.30 -9.43
N VAL A 212 -16.81 6.21 -9.57
CA VAL A 212 -15.41 5.84 -9.80
C VAL A 212 -14.65 6.10 -8.51
N PHE A 213 -13.93 5.09 -8.03
CA PHE A 213 -13.20 5.10 -6.78
C PHE A 213 -11.71 4.81 -7.02
N SER A 214 -10.86 5.38 -6.16
CA SER A 214 -9.44 5.00 -6.09
C SER A 214 -8.90 5.30 -4.69
N ALA A 215 -7.86 4.60 -4.26
CA ALA A 215 -7.20 4.86 -2.97
C ALA A 215 -5.69 4.88 -3.14
N ARG A 216 -5.06 6.03 -2.80
CA ARG A 216 -3.62 6.28 -2.97
C ARG A 216 -3.13 6.04 -4.40
N MET A 217 -3.98 6.27 -5.40
CA MET A 217 -3.63 6.09 -6.81
C MET A 217 -2.79 7.27 -7.31
N THR A 218 -3.08 8.49 -6.87
CA THR A 218 -2.43 9.67 -7.42
C THR A 218 -0.98 9.84 -6.96
N VAL A 219 -0.57 9.15 -5.89
CA VAL A 219 0.76 9.31 -5.29
C VAL A 219 1.90 8.81 -6.16
N SER A 220 1.62 7.92 -7.12
CA SER A 220 2.57 7.43 -8.13
C SER A 220 2.57 8.25 -9.42
N LEU A 221 1.66 9.22 -9.55
CA LEU A 221 1.50 10.05 -10.75
C LEU A 221 2.17 11.40 -10.57
N SER A 222 2.57 12.02 -11.69
CA SER A 222 2.95 13.44 -11.72
C SER A 222 1.72 14.34 -11.79
N LEU A 223 1.86 15.66 -11.58
CA LEU A 223 0.74 16.60 -11.73
C LEU A 223 0.08 16.56 -13.13
N PRO A 224 0.82 16.51 -14.25
CA PRO A 224 0.22 16.25 -15.57
C PRO A 224 -0.51 14.89 -15.62
N GLY A 225 0.10 13.84 -15.07
CA GLY A 225 -0.52 12.51 -15.03
C GLY A 225 -1.82 12.47 -14.22
N ILE A 226 -1.92 13.26 -13.14
CA ILE A 226 -3.18 13.42 -12.39
C ILE A 226 -4.26 14.09 -13.25
N ARG A 227 -3.89 15.06 -14.10
CA ARG A 227 -4.87 15.70 -15.01
C ARG A 227 -5.37 14.73 -16.07
N GLU A 228 -4.48 13.94 -16.66
CA GLU A 228 -4.83 12.87 -17.62
C GLU A 228 -5.76 11.84 -16.97
N TYR A 229 -5.35 11.32 -15.80
CA TYR A 229 -6.12 10.39 -15.00
C TYR A 229 -7.52 10.92 -14.67
N VAL A 230 -7.62 12.12 -14.12
CA VAL A 230 -8.90 12.73 -13.74
C VAL A 230 -9.80 12.98 -14.97
N GLY A 231 -9.21 13.30 -16.13
CA GLY A 231 -9.94 13.39 -17.40
C GLY A 231 -10.57 12.05 -17.79
N ASN A 232 -9.81 10.95 -17.74
CA ASN A 232 -10.35 9.62 -18.04
C ASN A 232 -11.42 9.20 -17.03
N VAL A 233 -11.24 9.55 -15.75
CA VAL A 233 -12.24 9.30 -14.71
C VAL A 233 -13.55 10.05 -15.02
N PHE A 234 -13.46 11.28 -15.51
CA PHE A 234 -14.64 12.04 -15.95
C PHE A 234 -15.36 11.32 -17.09
N GLU A 235 -14.65 10.79 -18.08
CA GLU A 235 -15.25 10.06 -19.21
C GLU A 235 -15.88 8.72 -18.79
N ALA A 236 -15.29 8.02 -17.82
CA ALA A 236 -15.80 6.76 -17.30
C ALA A 236 -17.17 6.89 -16.60
N LEU A 237 -17.43 8.05 -15.98
CA LEU A 237 -18.65 8.31 -15.23
C LEU A 237 -19.88 8.53 -16.13
N GLU A 238 -21.02 8.01 -15.71
CA GLU A 238 -22.33 8.41 -16.24
C GLU A 238 -22.67 9.85 -15.80
N PRO A 239 -23.58 10.55 -16.50
CA PRO A 239 -24.11 11.84 -16.03
C PRO A 239 -24.67 11.72 -14.61
N GLY A 240 -24.32 12.66 -13.73
CA GLY A 240 -24.66 12.59 -12.31
C GLY A 240 -23.78 11.66 -11.46
N GLY A 241 -22.84 10.95 -12.09
CA GLY A 241 -21.87 10.10 -11.40
C GLY A 241 -20.89 10.89 -10.52
N THR A 242 -20.22 10.18 -9.63
CA THR A 242 -19.29 10.76 -8.65
C THR A 242 -17.92 10.10 -8.74
N PHE A 243 -16.87 10.92 -8.69
CA PHE A 243 -15.52 10.44 -8.42
C PHE A 243 -15.22 10.63 -6.93
N ALA A 244 -14.65 9.60 -6.29
CA ALA A 244 -14.22 9.64 -4.91
C ALA A 244 -12.83 8.99 -4.76
N ALA A 245 -11.80 9.78 -4.45
CA ALA A 245 -10.44 9.29 -4.22
C ALA A 245 -10.01 9.46 -2.76
N ALA A 246 -9.55 8.37 -2.13
CA ALA A 246 -9.02 8.40 -0.78
C ALA A 246 -7.51 8.65 -0.81
N GLU A 247 -7.09 9.82 -0.31
CA GLU A 247 -5.71 10.31 -0.41
C GLU A 247 -5.19 10.85 0.92
N TRP A 248 -3.86 10.91 1.06
CA TRP A 248 -3.22 11.71 2.11
C TRP A 248 -2.88 13.09 1.55
N VAL A 249 -3.79 14.04 1.79
CA VAL A 249 -3.70 15.39 1.20
C VAL A 249 -2.69 16.22 1.99
N ARG A 250 -1.70 16.78 1.28
CA ARG A 250 -0.68 17.65 1.85
C ARG A 250 -1.33 18.90 2.48
N GLY A 251 -0.98 19.16 3.74
CA GLY A 251 -1.54 20.26 4.53
C GLY A 251 -2.77 19.87 5.36
N ARG A 252 -3.31 18.65 5.16
CA ARG A 252 -4.42 18.09 5.96
C ARG A 252 -3.99 16.84 6.72
N ALA A 253 -3.38 15.88 6.02
CA ALA A 253 -2.79 14.70 6.66
C ALA A 253 -1.38 15.01 7.18
N ASP A 254 -1.16 14.80 8.48
CA ASP A 254 0.14 14.96 9.14
C ASP A 254 1.23 14.04 8.56
N VAL A 255 0.82 12.91 7.99
CA VAL A 255 1.70 11.93 7.32
C VAL A 255 2.09 12.32 5.89
N ALA A 256 1.38 13.22 5.23
CA ALA A 256 1.55 13.47 3.79
C ALA A 256 2.97 13.94 3.42
N GLY A 257 3.59 14.78 4.26
CA GLY A 257 4.97 15.23 4.05
C GLY A 257 5.98 14.08 4.11
N ARG A 258 5.84 13.17 5.09
CA ARG A 258 6.69 11.98 5.20
C ARG A 258 6.45 11.01 4.06
N PHE A 259 5.19 10.85 3.65
CA PHE A 259 4.86 9.98 2.53
C PHE A 259 5.37 10.54 1.19
N GLY A 260 5.48 11.86 1.04
CA GLY A 260 6.18 12.46 -0.11
C GLY A 260 7.65 12.06 -0.19
N VAL A 261 8.35 11.96 0.95
CA VAL A 261 9.73 11.43 1.00
C VAL A 261 9.78 9.94 0.67
N HIS A 262 8.78 9.18 1.13
CA HIS A 262 8.66 7.77 0.77
C HIS A 262 8.49 7.60 -0.74
N MET A 263 7.57 8.34 -1.37
CA MET A 263 7.39 8.29 -2.82
C MET A 263 8.67 8.69 -3.56
N LEU A 264 9.37 9.75 -3.11
CA LEU A 264 10.66 10.14 -3.69
C LEU A 264 11.70 9.01 -3.64
N SER A 265 11.65 8.11 -2.65
CA SER A 265 12.60 7.01 -2.52
C SER A 265 12.34 5.84 -3.47
N MET A 266 11.14 5.72 -4.05
CA MET A 266 10.72 4.54 -4.80
C MET A 266 9.95 4.84 -6.10
N SER A 267 9.88 6.10 -6.51
CA SER A 267 9.21 6.54 -7.72
C SER A 267 9.90 7.78 -8.28
N ASP A 268 10.12 7.79 -9.60
CA ASP A 268 10.75 8.90 -10.32
C ASP A 268 9.91 10.19 -10.29
N VAL A 269 8.59 10.07 -10.17
CA VAL A 269 7.65 11.20 -10.27
C VAL A 269 6.69 11.33 -9.08
N GLY A 270 6.59 10.29 -8.25
CA GLY A 270 5.58 10.18 -7.21
C GLY A 270 5.72 11.24 -6.10
N ASN A 271 4.58 11.64 -5.54
CA ASN A 271 4.53 12.62 -4.46
C ASN A 271 3.19 12.55 -3.70
N THR A 272 3.04 13.37 -2.67
CA THR A 272 1.72 13.76 -2.15
C THR A 272 1.27 15.08 -2.76
N TYR A 273 -0.02 15.42 -2.72
CA TYR A 273 -0.56 16.59 -3.39
C TYR A 273 -1.44 17.44 -2.47
N THR A 274 -1.46 18.74 -2.74
CA THR A 274 -2.28 19.71 -1.99
C THR A 274 -3.73 19.66 -2.46
N GLU A 275 -4.62 20.18 -1.63
CA GLU A 275 -6.02 20.38 -1.99
C GLU A 275 -6.19 21.16 -3.31
N ASP A 276 -5.46 22.26 -3.49
CA ASP A 276 -5.54 23.06 -4.72
C ASP A 276 -5.17 22.28 -5.98
N ALA A 277 -4.21 21.35 -5.89
CA ALA A 277 -3.82 20.52 -7.02
C ALA A 277 -4.97 19.59 -7.43
N TYR A 278 -5.63 18.95 -6.45
CA TYR A 278 -6.79 18.11 -6.71
C TYR A 278 -7.98 18.91 -7.25
N ARG A 279 -8.31 20.05 -6.62
CA ARG A 279 -9.39 20.94 -7.10
C ARG A 279 -9.16 21.37 -8.54
N SER A 280 -7.95 21.85 -8.85
CA SER A 280 -7.60 22.29 -10.20
C SER A 280 -7.71 21.16 -11.22
N ALA A 281 -7.29 19.94 -10.88
CA ALA A 281 -7.42 18.79 -11.78
C ALA A 281 -8.89 18.43 -12.05
N LEU A 282 -9.73 18.39 -11.00
CA LEU A 282 -11.17 18.12 -11.11
C LEU A 282 -11.89 19.17 -11.96
N GLU A 283 -11.68 20.45 -11.66
CA GLU A 283 -12.31 21.56 -12.39
C GLU A 283 -11.88 21.57 -13.86
N SER A 284 -10.61 21.29 -14.14
CA SER A 284 -10.09 21.25 -15.52
C SER A 284 -10.70 20.13 -16.34
N ALA A 285 -11.13 19.04 -15.71
CA ALA A 285 -11.81 17.92 -16.37
C ALA A 285 -13.33 18.12 -16.50
N GLY A 286 -13.91 19.15 -15.87
CA GLY A 286 -15.34 19.47 -15.96
C GLY A 286 -16.17 18.99 -14.77
N PHE A 287 -15.55 18.48 -13.70
CA PHE A 287 -16.27 18.18 -12.46
C PHE A 287 -16.79 19.46 -11.80
N THR A 288 -17.98 19.37 -11.21
CA THR A 288 -18.60 20.45 -10.43
C THR A 288 -18.46 20.21 -8.94
N ASP A 289 -18.41 21.31 -8.17
CA ASP A 289 -18.32 21.32 -6.71
C ASP A 289 -17.26 20.37 -6.16
N PRO A 290 -15.97 20.54 -6.52
CA PRO A 290 -14.92 19.71 -5.97
C PRO A 290 -14.87 19.88 -4.44
N GLU A 291 -14.70 18.78 -3.71
CA GLU A 291 -14.67 18.79 -2.24
C GLU A 291 -13.51 17.93 -1.73
N ILE A 292 -12.83 18.39 -0.69
CA ILE A 292 -11.85 17.59 0.05
C ILE A 292 -12.39 17.47 1.47
N ARG A 293 -12.81 16.25 1.84
CA ARG A 293 -13.46 15.95 3.11
C ARG A 293 -12.56 15.07 3.96
N GLU A 294 -12.55 15.27 5.28
CA GLU A 294 -11.88 14.34 6.18
C GLU A 294 -12.65 13.01 6.22
N VAL A 295 -11.92 11.89 6.25
CA VAL A 295 -12.51 10.57 6.54
C VAL A 295 -12.39 10.34 8.05
N PRO A 296 -13.51 10.30 8.80
CA PRO A 296 -13.50 10.23 10.27
C PRO A 296 -12.63 9.09 10.82
N ASP A 297 -11.92 9.38 11.91
CA ASP A 297 -11.05 8.42 12.64
C ASP A 297 -9.94 7.79 11.78
N THR A 298 -9.58 8.42 10.67
CA THR A 298 -8.46 8.02 9.82
C THR A 298 -7.53 9.20 9.51
N ARG A 299 -6.43 8.91 8.82
CA ARG A 299 -5.53 9.94 8.27
C ARG A 299 -5.89 10.35 6.83
N PHE A 300 -6.93 9.76 6.25
CA PHE A 300 -7.31 9.95 4.86
C PHE A 300 -8.26 11.14 4.68
N GLN A 301 -8.16 11.76 3.52
CA GLN A 301 -9.15 12.67 2.99
C GLN A 301 -9.79 12.05 1.75
N LEU A 302 -11.08 12.33 1.56
CA LEU A 302 -11.81 11.98 0.35
C LEU A 302 -11.84 13.20 -0.58
N VAL A 303 -11.19 13.07 -1.72
CA VAL A 303 -11.27 13.99 -2.85
C VAL A 303 -12.51 13.61 -3.67
N VAL A 304 -13.46 14.52 -3.80
CA VAL A 304 -14.77 14.27 -4.43
C VAL A 304 -14.98 15.24 -5.60
N GLY A 305 -15.43 14.72 -6.74
CA GLY A 305 -15.93 15.52 -7.86
C GLY A 305 -17.22 14.92 -8.42
N ARG A 306 -18.17 15.76 -8.84
CA ARG A 306 -19.44 15.30 -9.45
C ARG A 306 -19.49 15.61 -10.93
N LYS A 307 -19.87 14.63 -11.74
CA LYS A 307 -20.14 14.85 -13.16
C LYS A 307 -21.54 15.46 -13.31
N PRO A 308 -21.70 16.56 -14.07
CA PRO A 308 -23.03 17.11 -14.35
C PRO A 308 -23.98 16.05 -14.92
N GLY A 309 -25.28 16.18 -14.60
CA GLY A 309 -26.36 15.33 -15.13
C GLY A 309 -26.79 15.70 -16.54
#